data_AF-A0AAU0L454-F1
#
_entry.id   AF-A0AAU0L454-F1
#
_cell.length_a   1.000
_cell.length_b   1.000
_cell.length_c   1.000
_cell.angle_alpha   90.00
_cell.angle_beta   90.00
_cell.angle_gamma   90.00
#
_symmetry.space_group_name_H-M   'P 1'
#
loop_
_entity.id
_entity.type
_entity.pdbx_description
1 polymer ?
#
loop_
_entity_poly.entity_id
_entity_poly.type
_entity_poly.pdbx_seq_one_letter_code
_entity_poly.pdbx_strand_id
1 'polypeptide(L)'
;MVEYYPTGAAKKTLIHIVSPDAKLSAPTSEQAIKSWKGSGPLLGVIAINKETSASALKNYNGKGVEFIFDPKSNTFAFGNISAFKHGSPHEQLVQSIGINRSNNFTVGGTMVVKNGVVNTTENSGHYGKNWTPEVRQQFKLFLTSKGIKLTHEVWSK
;
A
#
# COMPACT_ATOMS: atom_id res chain seq x y z
N MET A 1 -41.32 31.68 32.57
CA MET A 1 -41.73 30.53 31.74
C MET A 1 -41.12 30.76 30.35
N VAL A 2 -40.15 29.91 29.95
CA VAL A 2 -40.03 29.18 28.64
C VAL A 2 -40.36 30.06 27.39
N GLU A 3 -39.51 30.37 26.39
CA GLU A 3 -38.49 29.60 25.65
C GLU A 3 -37.46 30.47 24.89
N TYR A 4 -36.36 29.80 24.55
CA TYR A 4 -35.19 30.17 23.75
C TYR A 4 -35.36 29.71 22.30
N TYR A 5 -34.89 30.49 21.29
CA TYR A 5 -34.16 30.01 20.10
C TYR A 5 -33.49 31.19 19.34
N PRO A 6 -32.16 31.29 19.26
CA PRO A 6 -31.47 31.99 18.18
C PRO A 6 -31.07 31.00 17.07
N THR A 7 -31.56 31.28 15.87
CA THR A 7 -31.13 30.70 14.59
C THR A 7 -29.85 31.38 14.10
N GLY A 8 -28.92 30.60 13.56
CA GLY A 8 -28.03 31.11 12.50
C GLY A 8 -26.52 31.08 12.76
N ALA A 9 -25.94 29.89 12.59
CA ALA A 9 -24.64 29.65 11.94
C ALA A 9 -23.39 30.43 12.42
N ALA A 10 -22.79 29.99 13.52
CA ALA A 10 -21.35 30.12 13.70
C ALA A 10 -20.65 29.03 12.86
N LYS A 11 -19.86 29.43 11.85
CA LYS A 11 -18.93 28.56 11.14
C LYS A 11 -17.97 27.96 12.16
N LYS A 12 -18.12 26.67 12.44
CA LYS A 12 -17.25 25.94 13.36
C LYS A 12 -15.91 25.70 12.65
N THR A 13 -14.93 26.56 12.94
CA THR A 13 -13.53 26.28 12.65
C THR A 13 -13.14 25.07 13.46
N LEU A 14 -13.14 23.90 12.83
CA LEU A 14 -12.71 22.65 13.43
C LEU A 14 -11.19 22.59 13.39
N ILE A 15 -10.56 23.22 14.38
CA ILE A 15 -9.17 22.96 14.73
C ILE A 15 -9.07 21.53 15.26
N HIS A 16 -8.84 20.57 14.36
CA HIS A 16 -8.43 19.23 14.76
C HIS A 16 -6.95 19.28 15.18
N ILE A 17 -6.72 19.50 16.46
CA ILE A 17 -5.52 19.04 17.14
C ILE A 17 -5.68 17.53 17.28
N VAL A 18 -5.05 16.76 16.39
CA VAL A 18 -4.99 15.29 16.50
C VAL A 18 -3.60 14.84 16.94
N SER A 19 -3.60 14.26 18.14
CA SER A 19 -2.54 13.53 18.84
C SER A 19 -1.92 12.39 18.00
N PRO A 20 -0.73 11.87 18.35
CA PRO A 20 0.15 11.10 17.45
C PRO A 20 -0.22 9.62 17.20
N ASP A 21 -1.49 9.23 17.31
CA ASP A 21 -1.94 7.84 17.10
C ASP A 21 -2.80 7.75 15.83
N ALA A 22 -2.16 7.79 14.66
CA ALA A 22 -2.84 7.60 13.39
C ALA A 22 -3.18 6.10 13.21
N LYS A 23 -4.18 5.63 13.94
CA LYS A 23 -4.83 4.35 13.69
C LYS A 23 -5.62 4.51 12.39
N LEU A 24 -5.10 3.94 11.29
CA LEU A 24 -5.76 3.98 9.99
C LEU A 24 -7.24 3.61 10.14
N SER A 25 -8.13 4.41 9.52
CA SER A 25 -9.53 4.03 9.35
C SER A 25 -9.61 2.65 8.69
N ALA A 26 -10.64 1.86 9.04
CA ALA A 26 -10.92 0.60 8.34
C ALA A 26 -10.95 0.85 6.82
N PRO A 27 -10.44 -0.07 5.98
CA PRO A 27 -10.44 0.09 4.52
C PRO A 27 -11.88 0.21 4.01
N THR A 28 -12.31 1.44 3.73
CA THR A 28 -13.70 1.76 3.39
C THR A 28 -13.93 1.95 1.89
N SER A 29 -12.90 1.81 1.05
CA SER A 29 -12.99 2.09 -0.39
C SER A 29 -12.12 1.19 -1.25
N GLU A 30 -12.47 1.09 -2.52
CA GLU A 30 -11.67 0.45 -3.57
C GLU A 30 -10.48 1.32 -4.04
N GLN A 31 -10.16 2.37 -3.28
CA GLN A 31 -9.12 3.35 -3.59
C GLN A 31 -8.04 3.35 -2.51
N ALA A 32 -6.79 3.44 -2.95
CA ALA A 32 -5.64 3.56 -2.06
C ALA A 32 -5.55 4.95 -1.42
N ILE A 33 -4.99 5.00 -0.21
CA ILE A 33 -4.50 6.23 0.41
C ILE A 33 -3.43 6.82 -0.51
N LYS A 34 -3.61 8.08 -0.93
CA LYS A 34 -2.69 8.71 -1.88
C LYS A 34 -1.46 9.33 -1.21
N SER A 35 -1.55 9.70 0.06
CA SER A 35 -0.44 10.35 0.74
C SER A 35 -0.33 9.87 2.19
N TRP A 36 0.90 9.66 2.63
CA TRP A 36 1.27 9.31 4.01
C TRP A 36 2.58 10.01 4.38
N LYS A 37 2.90 10.05 5.68
CA LYS A 37 4.19 10.57 6.15
C LYS A 37 5.21 9.43 6.23
N GLY A 38 6.47 9.72 5.90
CA GLY A 38 7.55 8.75 5.98
C GLY A 38 7.49 7.68 4.88
N SER A 39 7.99 6.47 5.19
CA SER A 39 8.18 5.40 4.21
C SER A 39 6.90 4.65 3.84
N GLY A 40 5.81 4.80 4.59
CA GLY A 40 4.57 4.06 4.37
C GLY A 40 3.43 4.51 5.28
N PRO A 41 2.20 4.02 5.02
CA PRO A 41 1.00 4.41 5.77
C PRO A 41 0.93 3.81 7.18
N LEU A 42 1.64 2.70 7.43
CA LEU A 42 1.64 2.00 8.72
C LEU A 42 3.05 1.52 9.09
N LEU A 43 3.29 1.34 10.39
CA LEU A 43 4.52 0.74 10.90
C LEU A 43 4.73 -0.66 10.30
N GLY A 44 5.97 -0.94 9.88
CA GLY A 44 6.34 -2.20 9.23
C GLY A 44 6.03 -2.26 7.73
N VAL A 45 5.38 -1.24 7.16
CA VAL A 45 5.07 -1.15 5.73
C VAL A 45 5.90 -0.04 5.09
N ILE A 46 6.53 -0.38 3.97
CA ILE A 46 7.09 0.60 3.04
C ILE A 46 6.18 0.61 1.81
N ALA A 47 5.72 1.80 1.42
CA ALA A 47 4.87 1.99 0.26
C ALA A 47 5.42 3.09 -0.66
N ILE A 48 5.38 2.81 -1.95
CA ILE A 48 5.88 3.65 -3.03
C ILE A 48 4.73 3.87 -4.00
N ASN A 49 4.32 5.13 -4.17
CA ASN A 49 3.33 5.53 -5.17
C ASN A 49 3.92 6.63 -6.07
N LYS A 50 3.10 7.29 -6.91
CA LYS A 50 3.57 8.36 -7.79
C LYS A 50 4.25 9.51 -7.02
N GLU A 51 3.77 9.86 -5.84
CA GLU A 51 4.19 11.03 -5.06
C GLU A 51 5.36 10.73 -4.13
N THR A 52 5.56 9.47 -3.74
CA THR A 52 6.58 9.10 -2.76
C THR A 52 7.91 8.65 -3.39
N SER A 53 8.99 8.81 -2.63
CA SER A 53 10.33 8.35 -3.01
C SER A 53 10.49 6.85 -2.83
N ALA A 54 11.31 6.23 -3.68
CA ALA A 54 11.73 4.83 -3.57
C ALA A 54 13.02 4.64 -2.75
N SER A 55 13.53 5.67 -2.08
CA SER A 55 14.79 5.59 -1.30
C SER A 55 14.79 4.48 -0.26
N ALA A 56 13.64 4.22 0.39
CA ALA A 56 13.53 3.15 1.38
C ALA A 56 13.78 1.76 0.76
N LEU A 57 13.23 1.50 -0.44
CA LEU A 57 13.47 0.25 -1.17
C LEU A 57 14.91 0.15 -1.70
N LYS A 58 15.52 1.26 -2.13
CA LYS A 58 16.92 1.26 -2.61
C LYS A 58 17.93 0.86 -1.54
N ASN A 59 17.65 1.18 -0.28
CA ASN A 59 18.48 0.82 0.87
C ASN A 59 17.99 -0.43 1.60
N TYR A 60 16.93 -1.07 1.09
CA TYR A 60 16.33 -2.22 1.74
C TYR A 60 17.19 -3.46 1.52
N ASN A 61 17.32 -4.28 2.57
CA ASN A 61 17.94 -5.59 2.48
C ASN A 61 17.00 -6.61 3.13
N GLY A 62 16.53 -7.59 2.35
CA GLY A 62 15.57 -8.57 2.82
C GLY A 62 15.36 -9.69 1.82
N LYS A 63 14.91 -10.84 2.32
CA LYS A 63 14.65 -12.05 1.53
C LYS A 63 13.28 -12.60 1.88
N GLY A 64 12.51 -13.03 0.87
CA GLY A 64 11.19 -13.61 1.08
C GLY A 64 10.18 -12.61 1.64
N VAL A 65 10.30 -11.34 1.25
CA VAL A 65 9.46 -10.27 1.76
C VAL A 65 8.19 -10.19 0.92
N GLU A 66 7.05 -10.21 1.59
CA GLU A 66 5.75 -10.12 0.94
C GLU A 66 5.56 -8.71 0.36
N PHE A 67 5.00 -8.62 -0.85
CA PHE A 67 4.64 -7.35 -1.48
C PHE A 67 3.28 -7.43 -2.16
N ILE A 68 2.66 -6.27 -2.33
CA ILE A 68 1.51 -6.05 -3.20
C ILE A 68 1.78 -4.91 -4.18
N PHE A 69 1.10 -4.94 -5.31
CA PHE A 69 1.03 -3.81 -6.24
C PHE A 69 -0.44 -3.56 -6.61
N ASP A 70 -0.90 -2.34 -6.36
CA ASP A 70 -2.20 -1.87 -6.83
C ASP A 70 -2.03 -1.14 -8.17
N PRO A 71 -2.50 -1.72 -9.30
CA PRO A 71 -2.42 -1.09 -10.60
C PRO A 71 -3.34 0.14 -10.73
N LYS A 72 -4.39 0.28 -9.92
CA LYS A 72 -5.30 1.45 -10.02
C LYS A 72 -4.64 2.73 -9.53
N SER A 73 -3.88 2.66 -8.43
CA SER A 73 -3.18 3.82 -7.87
C SER A 73 -1.68 3.87 -8.19
N ASN A 74 -1.12 2.86 -8.86
CA ASN A 74 0.33 2.66 -9.00
C ASN A 74 1.02 2.68 -7.63
N THR A 75 0.53 1.87 -6.70
CA THR A 75 1.10 1.77 -5.35
C THR A 75 1.73 0.41 -5.15
N PHE A 76 3.03 0.39 -4.94
CA PHE A 76 3.80 -0.79 -4.52
C PHE A 76 3.99 -0.74 -3.01
N ALA A 77 3.55 -1.75 -2.28
CA ALA A 77 3.74 -1.82 -0.83
C ALA A 77 4.31 -3.17 -0.41
N PHE A 78 5.22 -3.15 0.55
CA PHE A 78 5.92 -4.34 1.02
C PHE A 78 6.30 -4.21 2.49
N GLY A 79 6.66 -5.35 3.09
CA GLY A 79 7.17 -5.40 4.44
C GLY A 79 6.42 -6.42 5.29
N ASN A 80 6.52 -6.25 6.61
CA ASN A 80 5.87 -7.12 7.57
C ASN A 80 4.99 -6.26 8.47
N ILE A 81 3.70 -6.51 8.41
CA ILE A 81 2.69 -5.81 9.18
C ILE A 81 1.92 -6.81 10.05
N SER A 82 1.65 -6.41 11.29
CA SER A 82 0.80 -7.15 12.23
C SER A 82 -0.20 -6.23 12.92
N ALA A 83 -0.59 -5.14 12.23
CA ALA A 83 -1.54 -4.17 12.76
C ALA A 83 -3.00 -4.67 12.69
N PHE A 84 -3.28 -5.66 11.84
CA PHE A 84 -4.61 -6.22 11.64
C PHE A 84 -4.73 -7.59 12.31
N LYS A 85 -5.85 -7.85 12.99
CA LYS A 85 -6.08 -9.12 13.73
C LYS A 85 -6.22 -10.35 12.82
N HIS A 86 -6.54 -10.17 11.55
CA HIS A 86 -6.84 -11.24 10.61
C HIS A 86 -6.33 -10.93 9.20
N GLY A 87 -6.05 -11.99 8.44
CA GLY A 87 -5.69 -11.96 7.02
C GLY A 87 -4.26 -12.41 6.74
N SER A 88 -4.03 -12.86 5.51
CA SER A 88 -2.70 -13.19 5.01
C SER A 88 -1.78 -11.95 5.00
N PRO A 89 -0.45 -12.12 4.94
CA PRO A 89 0.47 -10.99 4.82
C PRO A 89 0.11 -10.03 3.67
N HIS A 90 -0.25 -10.56 2.49
CA HIS A 90 -0.70 -9.73 1.37
C HIS A 90 -1.99 -8.97 1.70
N GLU A 91 -2.98 -9.61 2.32
CA GLU A 91 -4.23 -8.93 2.69
C GLU A 91 -3.98 -7.80 3.68
N GLN A 92 -3.05 -7.97 4.61
CA GLN A 92 -2.67 -6.92 5.55
C GLN A 92 -1.95 -5.77 4.85
N LEU A 93 -1.11 -6.04 3.85
CA LEU A 93 -0.49 -5.00 3.02
C LEU A 93 -1.54 -4.22 2.21
N VAL A 94 -2.53 -4.90 1.61
CA VAL A 94 -3.64 -4.24 0.91
C VAL A 94 -4.43 -3.31 1.84
N GLN A 95 -4.77 -3.78 3.04
CA GLN A 95 -5.46 -2.96 4.03
C GLN A 95 -4.60 -1.79 4.51
N SER A 96 -3.28 -1.96 4.59
CA SER A 96 -2.36 -0.91 5.03
C SER A 96 -2.37 0.31 4.11
N ILE A 97 -2.63 0.11 2.81
CA ILE A 97 -2.77 1.21 1.85
C ILE A 97 -4.23 1.67 1.69
N GLY A 98 -5.13 1.23 2.58
CA GLY A 98 -6.53 1.66 2.63
C GLY A 98 -7.48 0.98 1.65
N ILE A 99 -7.05 -0.10 0.98
CA ILE A 99 -7.86 -0.86 0.03
C ILE A 99 -8.57 -2.01 0.74
N ASN A 100 -9.78 -2.35 0.30
CA ASN A 100 -10.47 -3.56 0.74
C ASN A 100 -9.68 -4.83 0.36
N ARG A 101 -9.38 -5.71 1.33
CA ARG A 101 -8.65 -6.96 1.11
C ARG A 101 -9.32 -7.92 0.12
N SER A 102 -10.65 -7.87 -0.03
CA SER A 102 -11.39 -8.75 -0.95
C SER A 102 -11.41 -8.28 -2.41
N ASN A 103 -10.53 -7.36 -2.79
CA ASN A 103 -10.47 -6.86 -4.16
C ASN A 103 -9.86 -7.87 -5.14
N ASN A 104 -10.16 -7.68 -6.43
CA ASN A 104 -9.79 -8.58 -7.53
C ASN A 104 -8.80 -7.97 -8.53
N PHE A 105 -8.20 -6.82 -8.23
CA PHE A 105 -7.29 -6.11 -9.14
C PHE A 105 -5.87 -5.96 -8.59
N THR A 106 -5.71 -5.99 -7.26
CA THR A 106 -4.39 -5.94 -6.63
C THR A 106 -3.66 -7.24 -6.90
N VAL A 107 -2.39 -7.14 -7.24
CA VAL A 107 -1.50 -8.30 -7.42
C VAL A 107 -0.54 -8.40 -6.24
N GLY A 108 -0.03 -9.60 -6.01
CA GLY A 108 0.89 -9.87 -4.91
C GLY A 108 2.06 -10.74 -5.33
N GLY A 109 3.05 -10.83 -4.45
CA GLY A 109 4.17 -11.71 -4.66
C GLY A 109 5.15 -11.69 -3.49
N THR A 110 6.31 -12.27 -3.73
CA THR A 110 7.45 -12.20 -2.81
C THR A 110 8.63 -11.53 -3.49
N MET A 111 9.46 -10.87 -2.68
CA MET A 111 10.67 -10.23 -3.17
C MET A 111 11.90 -10.56 -2.35
N VAL A 112 13.04 -10.50 -3.03
CA VAL A 112 14.38 -10.57 -2.46
C VAL A 112 15.14 -9.37 -3.01
N VAL A 113 15.85 -8.65 -2.15
CA VAL A 113 16.78 -7.61 -2.60
C VAL A 113 18.20 -8.13 -2.48
N LYS A 114 18.93 -8.17 -3.60
CA LYS A 114 20.31 -8.64 -3.66
C LYS A 114 21.14 -7.69 -4.52
N ASN A 115 22.22 -7.15 -3.98
CA ASN A 115 23.14 -6.24 -4.67
C ASN A 115 22.43 -5.04 -5.35
N GLY A 116 21.43 -4.46 -4.67
CA GLY A 116 20.65 -3.33 -5.20
C GLY A 116 19.69 -3.68 -6.34
N VAL A 117 19.50 -4.97 -6.64
CA VAL A 117 18.49 -5.48 -7.56
C VAL A 117 17.34 -6.07 -6.75
N VAL A 118 16.12 -5.67 -7.10
CA VAL A 118 14.88 -6.23 -6.55
C VAL A 118 14.47 -7.40 -7.43
N ASN A 119 14.54 -8.61 -6.90
CA ASN A 119 14.03 -9.82 -7.53
C ASN A 119 12.64 -10.08 -6.98
N THR A 120 11.64 -10.17 -7.85
CA THR A 120 10.24 -10.42 -7.47
C THR A 120 9.71 -11.68 -8.14
N THR A 121 8.78 -12.35 -7.48
CA THR A 121 7.97 -13.44 -8.03
C THR A 121 6.49 -13.08 -7.94
N GLU A 122 5.63 -13.84 -8.59
CA GLU A 122 4.17 -13.71 -8.47
C GLU A 122 3.56 -14.58 -7.36
N ASN A 123 4.41 -15.19 -6.51
CA ASN A 123 3.98 -16.13 -5.48
C ASN A 123 3.13 -15.43 -4.41
N SER A 124 1.82 -15.45 -4.60
CA SER A 124 0.82 -14.96 -3.66
C SER A 124 -0.51 -15.66 -3.94
N GLY A 125 -1.15 -16.23 -2.91
CA GLY A 125 -2.29 -17.14 -3.07
C GLY A 125 -3.39 -16.65 -4.03
N HIS A 126 -4.34 -15.83 -3.55
CA HIS A 126 -5.40 -15.30 -4.41
C HIS A 126 -4.94 -14.11 -5.25
N TYR A 127 -4.07 -13.24 -4.73
CA TYR A 127 -3.57 -12.09 -5.49
C TYR A 127 -2.64 -12.46 -6.66
N GLY A 128 -2.04 -13.66 -6.65
CA GLY A 128 -1.19 -14.14 -7.74
C GLY A 128 -2.01 -14.47 -8.99
N LYS A 129 -3.31 -14.71 -8.82
CA LYS A 129 -4.25 -14.95 -9.92
C LYS A 129 -4.60 -13.67 -10.69
N ASN A 130 -4.35 -12.50 -10.10
CA ASN A 130 -4.70 -11.21 -10.69
C ASN A 130 -3.61 -10.69 -11.66
N TRP A 131 -2.47 -11.37 -11.79
CA TRP A 131 -1.40 -10.98 -12.71
C TRP A 131 -1.79 -11.21 -14.17
N THR A 132 -2.01 -10.12 -14.90
CA THR A 132 -2.13 -10.12 -16.37
C THR A 132 -0.85 -9.60 -17.04
N PRO A 133 -0.63 -9.86 -18.34
CA PRO A 133 0.49 -9.26 -19.07
C PRO A 133 0.56 -7.74 -18.95
N GLU A 134 -0.59 -7.04 -18.98
CA GLU A 134 -0.65 -5.59 -18.84
C GLU A 134 -0.23 -5.13 -17.43
N VAL A 135 -0.73 -5.79 -16.38
CA VAL A 135 -0.36 -5.45 -14.99
C VAL A 135 1.12 -5.71 -14.74
N ARG A 136 1.69 -6.80 -15.30
CA ARG A 136 3.14 -7.08 -15.24
C ARG A 136 3.95 -5.96 -15.88
N GLN A 137 3.53 -5.50 -17.05
CA GLN A 137 4.22 -4.41 -17.74
C GLN A 137 4.13 -3.11 -16.95
N GLN A 138 2.95 -2.78 -16.44
CA GLN A 138 2.73 -1.59 -15.62
C GLN A 138 3.59 -1.62 -14.36
N PHE A 139 3.62 -2.74 -13.64
CA PHE A 139 4.46 -2.95 -12.45
C PHE A 139 5.94 -2.71 -12.75
N LYS A 140 6.46 -3.34 -13.83
CA LYS A 140 7.85 -3.19 -14.26
C LYS A 140 8.19 -1.73 -14.58
N LEU A 141 7.33 -1.07 -15.35
CA LEU A 141 7.51 0.33 -15.75
C LEU A 141 7.48 1.26 -14.54
N PHE A 142 6.53 1.04 -13.62
CA PHE A 142 6.40 1.85 -12.41
C PHE A 142 7.68 1.79 -11.56
N LEU A 143 8.16 0.61 -11.20
CA LEU A 143 9.36 0.48 -10.38
C LEU A 143 10.62 0.98 -11.11
N THR A 144 10.74 0.70 -12.40
CA THR A 144 11.87 1.20 -13.20
C THR A 144 11.86 2.73 -13.28
N SER A 145 10.68 3.36 -13.40
CA SER A 145 10.54 4.83 -13.38
C SER A 145 10.97 5.46 -12.05
N LYS A 146 10.93 4.69 -10.96
CA LYS A 146 11.44 5.08 -9.64
C LYS A 146 12.95 4.83 -9.47
N GLY A 147 13.62 4.37 -10.54
CA GLY A 147 15.05 4.04 -10.56
C GLY A 147 15.37 2.75 -9.81
N ILE A 148 14.44 1.80 -9.77
CA ILE A 148 14.65 0.47 -9.20
C ILE A 148 15.09 -0.50 -10.29
N LYS A 149 16.20 -1.21 -10.04
CA LYS A 149 16.62 -2.34 -10.87
C LYS A 149 15.76 -3.55 -10.49
N LEU A 150 15.02 -4.09 -11.45
CA LEU A 150 14.00 -5.11 -11.21
C LEU A 150 14.21 -6.33 -12.10
N THR A 151 14.16 -7.52 -11.49
CA THR A 151 13.89 -8.79 -12.17
C THR A 151 12.56 -9.31 -11.66
N HIS A 152 11.70 -9.80 -12.56
CA HIS A 152 10.38 -10.31 -12.21
C HIS A 152 10.15 -11.66 -12.86
N GLU A 153 9.97 -12.68 -12.02
CA GLU A 153 9.66 -14.05 -12.40
C GLU A 153 8.15 -14.26 -12.44
N VAL A 154 7.66 -14.64 -13.61
CA VAL A 154 6.26 -15.00 -13.82
C VAL A 154 6.02 -16.38 -13.23
N TRP A 155 4.90 -16.55 -12.52
CA TRP A 155 4.56 -17.88 -12.03
C TRP A 155 4.05 -18.73 -13.19
N SER A 156 4.90 -19.64 -13.68
CA SER A 156 4.47 -20.72 -14.57
C SER A 156 3.73 -21.76 -13.72
N LYS A 157 2.45 -21.94 -14.02
CA LYS A 157 1.71 -23.14 -13.64
C LYS A 157 2.12 -24.32 -14.50
#